data_AF-W2PNR7-F1
#
_entry.id   AF-W2PNR7-F1
#
_cell.length_a   1.000
_cell.length_b   1.000
_cell.length_c   1.000
_cell.angle_alpha   90.00
_cell.angle_beta   90.00
_cell.angle_gamma   90.00
#
_symmetry.space_group_name_H-M   'P 1'
#
loop_
_entity.id
_entity.type
_entity.pdbx_description
1 polymer ?
#
loop_
_entity_poly.entity_id
_entity_poly.type
_entity_poly.pdbx_seq_one_letter_code
_entity_poly.pdbx_strand_id
1 'polypeptide(L)'
;MSLEEAAQTFYGLEEYPWNAAAKSIVYVKSRLSWIFETYTDGGLVSSGQVDQFTTGAYYTYLLEMDDDGTIIGGEWVYKSDDDHPDFIWFPKEKPAADTVTSIGLSYADVSMLLAKSVACSDSSASSSAGSEPAGSAGSSSPSSSTSSSTAASTSDSAASSPGVTGSASTGSATSTSASNNQA
;
A
#
# COMPACT_ATOMS: atom_id res chain seq x y z
N MET A 1 13.22 25.18 9.93
CA MET A 1 12.68 25.92 11.10
C MET A 1 13.76 26.00 12.15
N SER A 2 13.69 26.98 13.04
CA SER A 2 14.59 27.06 14.19
C SER A 2 14.26 25.99 15.23
N LEU A 3 15.11 25.87 16.26
CA LEU A 3 14.89 24.95 17.37
C LEU A 3 13.65 25.37 18.18
N GLU A 4 13.51 26.67 18.43
CA GLU A 4 12.41 27.29 19.18
C GLU A 4 11.08 27.14 18.42
N GLU A 5 11.08 27.33 17.10
CA GLU A 5 9.91 27.08 16.24
C GLU A 5 9.45 25.61 16.35
N ALA A 6 10.38 24.66 16.33
CA ALA A 6 10.07 23.24 16.46
C ALA A 6 9.57 22.88 17.88
N ALA A 7 10.28 23.34 18.92
CA ALA A 7 9.91 23.15 20.32
C ALA A 7 8.48 23.61 20.60
N GLN A 8 8.15 24.81 20.15
CA GLN A 8 6.84 25.41 20.38
C GLN A 8 5.73 24.76 19.54
N THR A 9 6.03 24.36 18.29
CA THR A 9 5.04 23.79 17.36
C THR A 9 4.65 22.35 17.69
N PHE A 10 5.62 21.51 18.04
CA PHE A 10 5.40 20.06 18.19
C PHE A 10 5.28 19.61 19.65
N TYR A 11 5.89 20.34 20.59
CA TYR A 11 5.94 19.94 22.01
C TYR A 11 5.37 21.00 22.98
N GLY A 12 5.12 22.23 22.50
CA GLY A 12 4.63 23.33 23.33
C GLY A 12 5.67 23.89 24.30
N LEU A 13 6.97 23.76 23.95
CA LEU A 13 8.11 24.15 24.78
C LEU A 13 8.83 25.38 24.22
N GLU A 14 9.52 26.13 25.08
CA GLU A 14 10.35 27.28 24.68
C GLU A 14 11.69 26.85 24.05
N GLU A 15 12.25 25.73 24.50
CA GLU A 15 13.53 25.17 24.05
C GLU A 15 13.36 23.74 23.53
N TYR A 16 14.14 23.34 22.52
CA TYR A 16 14.09 22.01 21.92
C TYR A 16 14.91 21.00 22.76
N PRO A 17 14.28 20.00 23.40
CA PRO A 17 14.94 19.24 24.47
C PRO A 17 15.71 18.00 24.00
N TRP A 18 15.46 17.52 22.78
CA TRP A 18 15.83 16.16 22.36
C TRP A 18 17.31 16.01 21.99
N ASN A 19 17.88 17.00 21.30
CA ASN A 19 19.28 16.97 20.89
C ASN A 19 19.96 18.35 20.97
N ALA A 20 20.82 18.54 21.96
CA ALA A 20 21.58 19.78 22.17
C ALA A 20 22.65 20.06 21.09
N ALA A 21 22.96 19.09 20.21
CA ALA A 21 23.86 19.29 19.08
C ALA A 21 23.14 19.88 17.85
N ALA A 22 21.81 19.79 17.78
CA ALA A 22 21.02 20.31 16.66
C ALA A 22 21.16 21.83 16.51
N LYS A 23 21.09 22.31 15.26
CA LYS A 23 21.26 23.71 14.86
C LYS A 23 20.06 24.23 14.08
N SER A 24 19.43 23.36 13.30
CA SER A 24 18.14 23.62 12.67
C SER A 24 17.33 22.33 12.52
N ILE A 25 16.03 22.50 12.34
CA ILE A 25 15.08 21.39 12.18
C ILE A 25 14.46 21.43 10.79
N VAL A 26 14.35 20.26 10.16
CA VAL A 26 13.60 20.06 8.92
C VAL A 26 12.40 19.15 9.22
N TYR A 27 11.19 19.69 9.17
CA TYR A 27 9.98 18.88 9.20
C TYR A 27 9.81 18.18 7.84
N VAL A 28 9.64 16.86 7.88
CA VAL A 28 9.46 16.01 6.70
C VAL A 28 8.11 15.31 6.78
N LYS A 29 7.41 15.28 5.65
CA LYS A 29 6.30 14.36 5.40
C LYS A 29 6.63 13.52 4.17
N SER A 30 7.00 12.26 4.39
CA SER A 30 7.35 11.31 3.32
C SER A 30 6.32 10.20 3.22
N ARG A 31 6.28 9.46 2.10
CA ARG A 31 5.42 8.29 1.91
C ARG A 31 6.29 7.06 1.65
N LEU A 32 6.17 6.04 2.50
CA LEU A 32 6.65 4.70 2.16
C LEU A 32 5.57 3.99 1.34
N SER A 33 5.96 3.30 0.27
CA SER A 33 5.04 2.56 -0.60
C SER A 33 5.48 1.11 -0.68
N TRP A 34 4.54 0.17 -0.56
CA TRP A 34 4.82 -1.27 -0.53
C TRP A 34 3.69 -2.08 -1.18
N ILE A 35 4.00 -3.33 -1.52
CA ILE A 35 3.03 -4.27 -2.10
C ILE A 35 2.32 -5.02 -0.97
N PHE A 36 1.00 -5.16 -1.04
CA PHE A 36 0.20 -5.99 -0.12
C PHE A 36 -0.25 -7.31 -0.78
N GLU A 37 -0.73 -8.24 0.02
CA GLU A 37 -1.03 -9.62 -0.36
C GLU A 37 -2.24 -9.75 -1.31
N THR A 38 -2.13 -10.64 -2.29
CA THR A 38 -3.24 -11.02 -3.18
C THR A 38 -3.14 -12.49 -3.60
N TYR A 39 -4.28 -13.05 -4.01
CA TYR A 39 -4.41 -14.37 -4.65
C TYR A 39 -4.58 -14.27 -6.18
N THR A 40 -4.46 -13.07 -6.77
CA THR A 40 -4.55 -12.88 -8.21
C THR A 40 -3.39 -13.56 -8.93
N ASP A 41 -3.71 -14.49 -9.83
CA ASP A 41 -2.74 -15.21 -10.67
C ASP A 41 -2.23 -14.34 -11.84
N GLY A 42 -1.08 -14.72 -12.41
CA GLY A 42 -0.45 -14.09 -13.57
C GLY A 42 0.71 -13.13 -13.25
N GLY A 43 1.35 -12.64 -14.31
CA GLY A 43 2.52 -11.75 -14.22
C GLY A 43 2.15 -10.31 -13.88
N LEU A 44 1.73 -10.05 -12.63
CA LEU A 44 1.18 -8.76 -12.18
C LEU A 44 2.09 -7.55 -12.42
N VAL A 45 3.42 -7.73 -12.37
CA VAL A 45 4.40 -6.66 -12.67
C VAL A 45 4.44 -6.38 -14.17
N SER A 46 4.57 -7.42 -15.00
CA SER A 46 4.60 -7.30 -16.47
C SER A 46 3.28 -6.78 -17.07
N SER A 47 2.14 -6.97 -16.40
CA SER A 47 0.84 -6.45 -16.83
C SER A 47 0.50 -5.07 -16.25
N GLY A 48 1.35 -4.49 -15.39
CA GLY A 48 1.06 -3.24 -14.67
C GLY A 48 -0.05 -3.36 -13.60
N GLN A 49 -0.55 -4.57 -13.33
CA GLN A 49 -1.58 -4.78 -12.30
C GLN A 49 -1.03 -4.67 -10.88
N VAL A 50 0.29 -4.72 -10.69
CA VAL A 50 0.97 -4.53 -9.40
C VAL A 50 0.59 -3.21 -8.71
N ASP A 51 0.25 -2.15 -9.47
CA ASP A 51 -0.20 -0.87 -8.93
C ASP A 51 -1.49 -1.00 -8.10
N GLN A 52 -2.39 -1.93 -8.46
CA GLN A 52 -3.63 -2.23 -7.71
C GLN A 52 -3.33 -2.85 -6.34
N PHE A 53 -2.15 -3.46 -6.20
CA PHE A 53 -1.65 -4.08 -4.98
C PHE A 53 -0.58 -3.23 -4.29
N THR A 54 -0.34 -2.00 -4.77
CA THR A 54 0.62 -1.06 -4.18
C THR A 54 -0.08 -0.08 -3.25
N THR A 55 0.18 -0.21 -1.95
CA THR A 55 -0.33 0.70 -0.91
C THR A 55 0.81 1.55 -0.33
N GLY A 56 0.58 2.23 0.79
CA GLY A 56 1.61 3.01 1.47
C GLY A 56 1.08 4.04 2.46
N ALA A 57 1.82 4.25 3.54
CA ALA A 57 1.53 5.22 4.60
C ALA A 57 2.40 6.49 4.48
N TYR A 58 1.88 7.60 5.01
CA TYR A 58 2.64 8.83 5.20
C TYR A 58 3.23 8.86 6.60
N TYR A 59 4.51 9.18 6.71
CA TYR A 59 5.19 9.37 7.98
C TYR A 59 5.61 10.83 8.14
N THR A 60 5.50 11.35 9.37
CA THR A 60 5.87 12.72 9.74
C THR A 60 6.90 12.72 10.87
N TYR A 61 8.01 13.41 10.63
CA TYR A 61 9.14 13.46 11.55
C TYR A 61 9.90 14.78 11.40
N LEU A 62 10.64 15.11 12.44
CA LEU A 62 11.66 16.15 12.44
C LEU A 62 12.99 15.48 12.12
N LEU A 63 13.76 16.05 11.21
CA LEU A 63 15.18 15.75 11.07
C LEU A 63 16.00 16.86 11.70
N GLU A 64 17.01 16.47 12.46
CA GLU A 64 17.92 17.37 13.16
C GLU A 64 19.17 17.59 12.32
N MET A 65 19.51 18.85 12.05
CA MET A 65 20.69 19.23 11.28
C MET A 65 21.80 19.79 12.18
N ASP A 66 23.06 19.55 11.83
CA ASP A 66 24.20 20.34 12.30
C ASP A 66 24.36 21.67 11.52
N ASP A 67 25.46 22.40 11.78
CA ASP A 67 25.76 23.70 11.13
C ASP A 67 26.09 23.56 9.63
N ASP A 68 26.52 22.37 9.18
CA ASP A 68 26.84 22.06 7.78
C ASP A 68 25.63 21.50 7.01
N GLY A 69 24.50 21.24 7.69
CA GLY A 69 23.28 20.68 7.12
C GLY A 69 23.27 19.14 7.05
N THR A 70 24.14 18.47 7.81
CA THR A 70 24.16 17.01 7.94
C THR A 70 23.05 16.54 8.87
N ILE A 71 22.36 15.46 8.51
CA ILE A 71 21.38 14.81 9.41
C ILE A 71 22.13 14.14 10.56
N ILE A 72 21.88 14.59 11.79
CA ILE A 72 22.51 14.07 13.02
C ILE A 72 21.54 13.36 13.97
N GLY A 73 20.23 13.41 13.67
CA GLY A 73 19.19 12.79 14.48
C GLY A 73 17.79 13.11 13.93
N GLY A 74 16.76 12.81 14.71
CA GLY A 74 15.38 13.07 14.34
C GLY A 74 14.37 12.46 15.31
N GLU A 75 13.17 13.02 15.30
CA GLU A 75 12.08 12.70 16.22
C GLU A 75 10.79 12.45 15.43
N TRP A 76 10.00 11.44 15.81
CA TRP A 76 8.68 11.23 15.23
C TRP A 76 7.69 12.29 15.74
N VAL A 77 6.72 12.67 14.90
CA VAL A 77 5.68 13.64 15.28
C VAL A 77 4.31 13.26 14.74
N TYR A 78 3.28 13.83 15.37
CA TYR A 78 1.88 13.51 15.13
C TYR A 78 1.62 12.00 15.30
N LYS A 79 0.86 11.37 14.39
CA LYS A 79 0.53 9.94 14.49
C LYS A 79 1.72 9.01 14.27
N SER A 80 2.81 9.50 13.66
CA SER A 80 3.99 8.66 13.40
C SER A 80 4.83 8.38 14.64
N ASP A 81 4.48 8.94 15.79
CA ASP A 81 5.05 8.55 17.08
C ASP A 81 4.58 7.14 17.49
N ASP A 82 3.30 6.81 17.24
CA ASP A 82 2.73 5.47 17.45
C ASP A 82 2.77 4.58 16.18
N ASP A 83 2.65 5.18 14.99
CA ASP A 83 2.48 4.51 13.69
C ASP A 83 3.69 4.78 12.78
N HIS A 84 4.80 4.10 13.09
CA HIS A 84 6.02 4.04 12.28
C HIS A 84 6.47 2.58 12.07
N PRO A 85 7.33 2.27 11.08
CA PRO A 85 7.89 0.93 10.93
C PRO A 85 8.79 0.56 12.12
N ASP A 86 8.63 -0.63 12.69
CA ASP A 86 9.50 -1.13 13.78
C ASP A 86 10.94 -1.38 13.31
N PHE A 87 11.10 -1.92 12.10
CA PHE A 87 12.39 -2.35 11.57
C PHE A 87 12.39 -2.41 10.03
N ILE A 88 13.59 -2.33 9.44
CA ILE A 88 13.84 -2.53 8.01
C ILE A 88 14.96 -3.56 7.87
N TRP A 89 14.76 -4.55 6.98
CA TRP A 89 15.75 -5.60 6.70
C TRP A 89 15.89 -5.82 5.20
N PHE A 90 17.07 -6.27 4.78
CA PHE A 90 17.37 -6.58 3.38
C PHE A 90 17.96 -7.99 3.28
N PRO A 91 17.40 -8.90 2.48
CA PRO A 91 18.02 -10.20 2.22
C PRO A 91 19.31 -9.98 1.41
N LYS A 92 20.42 -10.53 1.89
CA LYS A 92 21.74 -10.35 1.25
C LYS A 92 21.87 -11.14 -0.06
N GLU A 93 21.26 -12.32 -0.11
CA GLU A 93 21.36 -13.25 -1.22
C GLU A 93 20.16 -14.22 -1.25
N LYS A 94 20.07 -15.03 -2.31
CA LYS A 94 19.10 -16.12 -2.42
C LYS A 94 19.57 -17.34 -1.60
N PRO A 95 18.66 -18.27 -1.22
CA PRO A 95 19.06 -19.55 -0.62
C PRO A 95 20.06 -20.32 -1.52
N ALA A 96 20.86 -21.20 -0.90
CA ALA A 96 21.74 -22.11 -1.64
C ALA A 96 20.92 -23.00 -2.59
N ALA A 97 21.46 -23.28 -3.78
CA ALA A 97 20.71 -23.95 -4.87
C ALA A 97 20.20 -25.35 -4.50
N ASP A 98 20.90 -26.04 -3.60
CA ASP A 98 20.62 -27.37 -3.06
C ASP A 98 19.76 -27.36 -1.77
N THR A 99 19.25 -26.20 -1.36
CA THR A 99 18.38 -26.08 -0.18
C THR A 99 17.12 -26.93 -0.34
N VAL A 100 16.90 -27.86 0.60
CA VAL A 100 15.63 -28.58 0.78
C VAL A 100 15.08 -28.20 2.15
N THR A 101 13.83 -27.73 2.21
CA THR A 101 13.19 -27.36 3.48
C THR A 101 12.81 -28.59 4.30
N SER A 102 12.54 -28.41 5.59
CA SER A 102 12.11 -29.50 6.49
C SER A 102 10.80 -30.19 6.09
N ILE A 103 9.99 -29.57 5.22
CA ILE A 103 8.77 -30.15 4.62
C ILE A 103 9.02 -30.80 3.25
N GLY A 104 10.27 -30.90 2.80
CA GLY A 104 10.66 -31.52 1.52
C GLY A 104 10.56 -30.62 0.29
N LEU A 105 10.41 -29.30 0.45
CA LEU A 105 10.38 -28.38 -0.69
C LEU A 105 11.81 -28.10 -1.18
N SER A 106 12.11 -28.55 -2.39
CA SER A 106 13.39 -28.39 -3.08
C SER A 106 13.49 -27.02 -3.77
N TYR A 107 14.48 -26.20 -3.38
CA TYR A 107 14.69 -24.90 -3.99
C TYR A 107 15.18 -25.01 -5.45
N ALA A 108 15.89 -26.08 -5.80
CA ALA A 108 16.29 -26.38 -7.17
C ALA A 108 15.06 -26.55 -8.10
N ASP A 109 14.06 -27.31 -7.66
CA ASP A 109 12.85 -27.57 -8.45
C ASP A 109 11.98 -26.31 -8.58
N VAL A 110 11.81 -25.56 -7.49
CA VAL A 110 11.11 -24.26 -7.49
C VAL A 110 11.81 -23.27 -8.43
N SER A 111 13.14 -23.19 -8.39
CA SER A 111 13.93 -22.30 -9.25
C SER A 111 13.82 -22.67 -10.74
N MET A 112 13.81 -23.97 -11.05
CA MET A 112 13.62 -24.49 -12.41
C MET A 112 12.23 -24.14 -12.97
N LEU A 113 11.17 -24.27 -12.16
CA LEU A 113 9.81 -23.88 -12.55
C LEU A 113 9.67 -22.36 -12.72
N LEU A 114 10.24 -21.58 -11.79
CA LEU A 114 10.23 -20.11 -11.87
C LEU A 114 10.92 -19.62 -13.14
N ALA A 115 12.09 -20.18 -13.50
CA ALA A 115 12.79 -19.84 -14.73
C ALA A 115 11.96 -20.12 -15.99
N LYS A 116 11.24 -21.25 -16.04
CA LYS A 116 10.32 -21.57 -17.14
C LYS A 116 9.11 -20.64 -17.21
N SER A 117 8.56 -20.25 -16.07
CA SER A 117 7.42 -19.32 -15.99
C SER A 117 7.79 -17.94 -16.54
N VAL A 118 8.92 -17.38 -16.09
CA VAL A 118 9.40 -16.05 -16.53
C VAL A 118 9.86 -16.05 -18.00
N ALA A 119 10.36 -17.17 -18.54
CA ALA A 119 10.74 -17.26 -19.95
C ALA A 119 9.58 -17.03 -20.94
N CYS A 120 8.32 -17.19 -20.51
CA CYS A 120 7.15 -17.02 -21.37
C CYS A 120 6.58 -15.58 -21.39
N SER A 121 6.96 -14.68 -20.48
CA SER A 121 6.35 -13.33 -20.42
C SER A 121 6.64 -12.46 -21.65
N ASP A 122 7.70 -12.75 -22.41
CA ASP A 122 8.00 -12.09 -23.69
C ASP A 122 7.11 -12.57 -24.85
N SER A 123 6.50 -13.76 -24.73
CA SER A 123 5.70 -14.35 -25.82
C SER A 123 4.25 -13.86 -25.84
N SER A 124 3.72 -13.43 -24.69
CA SER A 124 2.32 -13.00 -24.52
C SER A 124 1.97 -11.72 -25.27
N ALA A 125 2.96 -10.92 -25.68
CA ALA A 125 2.76 -9.70 -26.47
C ALA A 125 2.34 -9.95 -27.93
N SER A 126 2.38 -11.20 -28.41
CA SER A 126 2.18 -11.56 -29.84
C SER A 126 0.94 -12.44 -30.10
N SER A 127 0.21 -12.89 -29.06
CA SER A 127 -0.80 -13.96 -29.20
C SER A 127 -2.26 -13.54 -28.96
N SER A 128 -2.64 -12.30 -29.29
CA SER A 128 -4.05 -11.85 -29.29
C SER A 128 -4.75 -11.91 -30.66
N ALA A 129 -4.09 -12.45 -31.68
CA ALA A 129 -4.70 -12.77 -32.97
C ALA A 129 -5.37 -14.15 -32.94
N GLY A 130 -6.55 -14.23 -32.33
CA GLY A 130 -7.35 -15.47 -32.29
C GLY A 130 -7.72 -15.95 -33.69
N SER A 131 -7.24 -17.14 -34.06
CA SER A 131 -7.64 -17.85 -35.29
C SER A 131 -8.58 -19.01 -34.95
N GLU A 132 -9.89 -18.71 -34.93
CA GLU A 132 -10.94 -19.73 -34.87
C GLU A 132 -10.89 -20.63 -36.13
N PRO A 133 -10.93 -21.97 -36.01
CA PRO A 133 -10.99 -22.85 -37.17
C PRO A 133 -12.42 -22.92 -37.75
N ALA A 134 -12.55 -22.67 -39.05
CA ALA A 134 -13.85 -22.66 -39.74
C ALA A 134 -14.47 -24.07 -39.89
N GLY A 135 -15.74 -24.21 -39.53
CA GLY A 135 -16.57 -25.42 -39.73
C GLY A 135 -17.86 -25.13 -40.52
N SER A 136 -18.28 -26.07 -41.38
CA SER A 136 -19.28 -25.87 -42.46
C SER A 136 -19.90 -27.21 -42.89
N ALA A 137 -21.18 -27.35 -43.24
CA ALA A 137 -22.38 -26.48 -43.11
C ALA A 137 -23.66 -27.34 -43.30
N GLY A 138 -24.85 -26.80 -43.00
CA GLY A 138 -26.13 -27.51 -43.25
C GLY A 138 -27.40 -26.66 -43.05
N SER A 139 -28.26 -26.61 -44.08
CA SER A 139 -29.56 -25.88 -44.16
C SER A 139 -30.64 -26.42 -43.20
N SER A 140 -31.83 -25.82 -42.96
CA SER A 140 -32.64 -24.85 -43.75
C SER A 140 -33.76 -24.11 -42.95
N SER A 141 -33.98 -22.82 -43.24
CA SER A 141 -35.22 -21.99 -43.37
C SER A 141 -36.63 -22.38 -42.82
N PRO A 142 -37.62 -21.45 -42.70
CA PRO A 142 -37.59 -20.00 -42.33
C PRO A 142 -38.85 -19.50 -41.51
N SER A 143 -39.05 -18.17 -41.43
CA SER A 143 -40.28 -17.40 -41.08
C SER A 143 -40.59 -17.15 -39.57
N SER A 144 -41.12 -16.00 -39.11
CA SER A 144 -41.52 -14.72 -39.78
C SER A 144 -41.75 -13.57 -38.77
N SER A 145 -41.46 -12.30 -39.15
CA SER A 145 -42.15 -11.02 -38.81
C SER A 145 -42.47 -10.65 -37.32
N THR A 146 -42.42 -9.40 -36.82
CA THR A 146 -42.43 -8.04 -37.40
C THR A 146 -42.03 -7.01 -36.30
N SER A 147 -41.63 -5.79 -36.70
CA SER A 147 -41.90 -4.45 -36.08
C SER A 147 -41.99 -4.25 -34.54
N SER A 148 -41.58 -3.13 -33.93
CA SER A 148 -41.05 -1.84 -34.44
C SER A 148 -40.46 -1.01 -33.30
N SER A 149 -39.57 -0.08 -33.63
CA SER A 149 -38.99 0.93 -32.74
C SER A 149 -39.94 2.06 -32.33
N THR A 150 -39.83 2.55 -31.10
CA THR A 150 -39.85 4.01 -30.82
C THR A 150 -39.16 4.33 -29.49
N ALA A 151 -38.49 5.48 -29.44
CA ALA A 151 -37.90 6.07 -28.23
C ALA A 151 -38.81 7.19 -27.68
N ALA A 152 -38.67 7.54 -26.39
CA ALA A 152 -38.52 8.93 -25.93
C ALA A 152 -38.32 9.02 -24.41
N SER A 153 -37.62 10.07 -23.99
CA SER A 153 -37.28 10.42 -22.60
C SER A 153 -38.38 11.19 -21.87
N THR A 154 -38.34 11.21 -20.52
CA THR A 154 -38.33 12.39 -19.61
C THR A 154 -38.23 11.84 -18.17
N SER A 155 -37.24 12.20 -17.35
CA SER A 155 -37.21 13.41 -16.51
C SER A 155 -38.45 13.58 -15.62
N ASP A 156 -38.31 13.48 -14.29
CA ASP A 156 -38.19 14.70 -13.46
C ASP A 156 -37.74 14.43 -12.00
N SER A 157 -37.50 15.51 -11.26
CA SER A 157 -36.82 15.56 -9.95
C SER A 157 -37.77 15.81 -8.78
N ALA A 158 -37.44 15.34 -7.57
CA ALA A 158 -37.81 16.01 -6.31
C ALA A 158 -36.97 15.50 -5.12
N ALA A 159 -36.63 16.40 -4.19
CA ALA A 159 -35.86 16.12 -2.97
C ALA A 159 -36.75 15.97 -1.73
N SER A 160 -36.22 15.43 -0.63
CA SER A 160 -36.34 16.01 0.73
C SER A 160 -35.58 15.21 1.81
N SER A 161 -34.89 15.95 2.69
CA SER A 161 -34.50 15.59 4.06
C SER A 161 -35.35 16.47 5.00
N PRO A 162 -35.63 16.11 6.29
CA PRO A 162 -34.60 16.26 7.35
C PRO A 162 -34.73 15.45 8.68
N GLY A 163 -33.60 15.32 9.40
CA GLY A 163 -33.50 15.34 10.89
C GLY A 163 -33.90 14.09 11.70
N VAL A 164 -33.59 13.97 13.00
CA VAL A 164 -32.58 14.62 13.89
C VAL A 164 -32.53 13.87 15.25
N THR A 165 -31.50 14.10 16.10
CA THR A 165 -31.26 13.52 17.47
C THR A 165 -30.98 12.00 17.58
N GLY A 166 -30.19 11.49 18.53
CA GLY A 166 -29.30 12.15 19.52
C GLY A 166 -29.28 11.45 20.89
N SER A 167 -28.10 11.03 21.39
CA SER A 167 -27.81 10.80 22.82
C SER A 167 -26.32 10.53 23.07
N ALA A 168 -25.82 11.01 24.21
CA ALA A 168 -24.49 10.74 24.74
C ALA A 168 -24.62 10.25 26.19
N SER A 169 -23.68 9.43 26.69
CA SER A 169 -23.18 9.54 28.07
C SER A 169 -21.97 8.64 28.36
N THR A 170 -20.86 9.27 28.76
CA THR A 170 -19.92 8.91 29.86
C THR A 170 -19.39 7.48 30.06
N GLY A 171 -18.06 7.37 30.22
CA GLY A 171 -17.39 6.24 30.88
C GLY A 171 -15.88 6.43 31.04
N SER A 172 -15.44 7.23 32.00
CA SER A 172 -14.01 7.38 32.33
C SER A 172 -13.47 6.20 33.15
N ALA A 173 -12.24 5.77 32.88
CA ALA A 173 -11.46 4.93 33.80
C ALA A 173 -9.97 5.27 33.71
N THR A 174 -9.32 5.44 34.87
CA THR A 174 -7.90 5.77 35.00
C THR A 174 -7.22 4.74 35.90
N SER A 175 -6.12 4.16 35.44
CA SER A 175 -5.15 3.42 36.29
C SER A 175 -3.83 3.22 35.50
N THR A 176 -2.85 4.10 35.66
CA THR A 176 -1.67 3.93 36.53
C THR A 176 -0.74 2.78 36.15
N SER A 177 0.41 3.14 35.61
CA SER A 177 1.58 2.27 35.38
C SER A 177 2.14 1.69 36.69
N ALA A 178 2.64 0.45 36.63
CA ALA A 178 3.44 -0.15 37.69
C ALA A 178 4.80 -0.58 37.12
N SER A 179 5.88 0.05 37.55
CA SER A 179 7.25 -0.36 37.23
C SER A 179 7.59 -1.63 37.99
N ASN A 180 8.07 -2.66 37.29
CA ASN A 180 8.61 -3.86 37.93
C ASN A 180 10.12 -3.92 37.74
N ASN A 181 10.85 -3.53 38.79
CA ASN A 181 12.30 -3.65 38.87
C ASN A 181 12.60 -5.03 39.49
N GLN A 182 13.42 -5.87 38.83
CA GLN A 182 13.94 -7.12 39.38
C GLN A 182 15.46 -7.15 39.21
N ALA A 183 16.13 -7.72 40.21
CA ALA A 183 17.58 -7.77 40.35
C ALA A 183 18.17 -9.11 39.85
#